data_AF-A0A934QHH5-F1
#
_entry.id   AF-A0A934QHH5-F1
#
_cell.length_a   1.000
_cell.length_b   1.000
_cell.length_c   1.000
_cell.angle_alpha   90.00
_cell.angle_beta   90.00
_cell.angle_gamma   90.00
#
_symmetry.space_group_name_H-M   'P 1'
#
loop_
_entity.id
_entity.type
_entity.pdbx_description
1 polymer ?
#
loop_
_entity_poly.entity_id
_entity_poly.type
_entity_poly.pdbx_seq_one_letter_code
_entity_poly.pdbx_strand_id
1 'polypeptide(L)'
;MALDFLKRHRIAALAVVLAAFFSQAPAQAAPMVSFDDDAFPTSGTVSHTAGGTAVGTDITFFSVIGLDTPINNGVRLDCVDCLMNFETGTVISEGSSAPGDGWTFGPGGSITIEGSLVDGGGGTVAIGTLLSGSFSDASVSGSGNSLTFDGFGIDSKHPDLLAYWGITADDFDFVNTTISLGNVSFNGANFQASVVNADLDNLARVPSPATLMLFGMSLIGLGALTRWKVYTA
;
A
#
# COMPACT_ATOMS: atom_id res chain seq x y z
N MET A 1 -42.79 -8.64 42.15
CA MET A 1 -41.47 -9.29 42.02
C MET A 1 -41.01 -9.42 40.56
N ALA A 2 -41.87 -9.84 39.61
CA ALA A 2 -41.50 -9.94 38.18
C ALA A 2 -41.18 -8.58 37.50
N LEU A 3 -41.83 -7.49 37.92
CA LEU A 3 -41.67 -6.15 37.31
C LEU A 3 -40.27 -5.52 37.57
N ASP A 4 -39.66 -5.82 38.72
CA ASP A 4 -38.32 -5.30 39.08
C ASP A 4 -37.20 -6.04 38.36
N PHE A 5 -37.38 -7.33 38.07
CA PHE A 5 -36.43 -8.10 37.28
C PHE A 5 -36.33 -7.55 35.85
N LEU A 6 -37.47 -7.23 35.23
CA LEU A 6 -37.56 -6.63 33.89
C LEU A 6 -36.92 -5.24 33.79
N LYS A 7 -37.03 -4.39 34.83
CA LYS A 7 -36.39 -3.07 34.85
C LYS A 7 -34.86 -3.15 34.90
N ARG A 8 -34.30 -4.08 35.67
CA ARG A 8 -32.84 -4.24 35.81
C ARG A 8 -32.16 -4.69 34.51
N HIS A 9 -32.82 -5.55 33.73
CA HIS A 9 -32.29 -6.01 32.43
C HIS A 9 -32.30 -4.90 31.36
N ARG A 10 -33.30 -4.01 31.40
CA ARG A 10 -33.39 -2.87 30.46
C ARG A 10 -32.29 -1.83 30.69
N ILE A 11 -31.96 -1.55 31.96
CA ILE A 11 -30.91 -0.58 32.31
C ILE A 11 -29.52 -1.14 31.94
N ALA A 12 -29.27 -2.43 32.18
CA ALA A 12 -28.02 -3.09 31.82
C ALA A 12 -27.80 -3.13 30.30
N ALA A 13 -28.83 -3.46 29.52
CA ALA A 13 -28.75 -3.47 28.06
C ALA A 13 -28.47 -2.07 27.48
N LEU A 14 -29.10 -1.02 28.03
CA LEU A 14 -28.86 0.35 27.60
C LEU A 14 -27.44 0.82 27.92
N ALA A 15 -26.90 0.44 29.08
CA ALA A 15 -25.53 0.79 29.49
C ALA A 15 -24.46 0.13 28.59
N VAL A 16 -24.67 -1.13 28.18
CA VAL A 16 -23.76 -1.83 27.25
C VAL A 16 -23.76 -1.16 25.87
N VAL A 17 -24.94 -0.78 25.36
CA VAL A 17 -25.04 -0.04 24.09
C VAL A 17 -24.36 1.31 24.18
N LEU A 18 -24.59 2.07 25.27
CA LEU A 18 -23.97 3.38 25.46
C LEU A 18 -22.43 3.29 25.54
N ALA A 19 -21.90 2.30 26.27
CA ALA A 19 -20.46 2.06 26.38
C ALA A 19 -19.83 1.72 25.01
N ALA A 20 -20.53 0.97 24.15
CA ALA A 20 -20.07 0.65 22.80
C ALA A 20 -20.10 1.87 21.84
N PHE A 21 -20.93 2.88 22.11
CA PHE A 21 -20.91 4.14 21.35
C PHE A 21 -19.73 5.04 21.74
N PHE A 22 -19.32 5.03 23.01
CA PHE A 22 -18.19 5.85 23.49
C PHE A 22 -16.81 5.22 23.25
N SER A 23 -16.74 3.95 22.85
CA SER A 23 -15.48 3.27 22.52
C SER A 23 -15.08 3.35 21.05
N GLN A 24 -15.78 4.15 20.23
CA GLN A 24 -15.43 4.28 18.82
C GLN A 24 -14.26 5.26 18.67
N ALA A 25 -13.07 4.70 18.42
CA ALA A 25 -11.96 5.49 17.92
C ALA A 25 -12.40 6.19 16.61
N PRO A 26 -12.05 7.47 16.42
CA PRO A 26 -12.31 8.13 15.15
C PRO A 26 -11.70 7.30 14.02
N ALA A 27 -12.48 7.06 12.96
CA ALA A 27 -11.95 6.46 11.74
C ALA A 27 -10.95 7.47 11.16
N GLN A 28 -9.66 7.21 11.36
CA GLN A 28 -8.61 7.97 10.69
C GLN A 28 -8.45 7.41 9.28
N ALA A 29 -8.22 8.31 8.32
CA ALA A 29 -7.80 7.89 6.99
C ALA A 29 -6.52 7.04 7.14
N ALA A 30 -6.41 5.98 6.33
CA ALA A 30 -5.22 5.15 6.33
C ALA A 30 -4.04 6.00 5.85
N PRO A 31 -2.95 6.13 6.63
CA PRO A 31 -1.78 6.88 6.21
C PRO A 31 -1.21 6.33 4.90
N MET A 32 -0.75 7.21 4.01
CA MET A 32 -0.08 6.84 2.77
C MET A 32 1.37 7.32 2.80
N VAL A 33 2.28 6.47 2.36
CA VAL A 33 3.70 6.81 2.15
C VAL A 33 3.95 6.74 0.66
N SER A 34 4.34 7.87 0.07
CA SER A 34 4.56 8.02 -1.37
C SER A 34 6.03 8.34 -1.64
N PHE A 35 6.68 7.50 -2.43
CA PHE A 35 8.02 7.72 -2.97
C PHE A 35 7.88 8.28 -4.39
N ASP A 36 8.59 9.37 -4.67
CA ASP A 36 8.46 10.13 -5.91
C ASP A 36 9.84 10.48 -6.48
N ASP A 37 9.95 10.42 -7.80
CA ASP A 37 11.14 10.71 -8.60
C ASP A 37 11.11 12.08 -9.32
N ASP A 38 10.33 13.04 -8.84
CA ASP A 38 10.10 14.39 -9.40
C ASP A 38 11.31 15.25 -9.86
N ALA A 39 12.56 14.77 -9.74
CA ALA A 39 13.76 15.44 -10.24
C ALA A 39 14.37 14.70 -11.44
N PHE A 40 14.87 15.49 -12.41
CA PHE A 40 15.61 14.97 -13.57
C PHE A 40 17.12 15.15 -13.36
N PRO A 41 17.97 14.19 -13.76
CA PRO A 41 17.66 12.94 -14.45
C PRO A 41 17.30 11.78 -13.51
N THR A 42 16.28 11.00 -13.88
CA THR A 42 16.03 9.68 -13.30
C THR A 42 17.06 8.67 -13.79
N SER A 43 17.45 7.71 -12.96
CA SER A 43 18.28 6.58 -13.35
C SER A 43 17.60 5.23 -13.09
N GLY A 44 18.26 4.18 -13.57
CA GLY A 44 17.83 2.81 -13.38
C GLY A 44 17.35 2.14 -14.66
N THR A 45 17.19 0.83 -14.59
CA THR A 45 16.74 0.01 -15.71
C THR A 45 15.70 -0.99 -15.26
N VAL A 46 14.80 -1.35 -16.18
CA VAL A 46 13.94 -2.53 -16.04
C VAL A 46 14.21 -3.46 -17.22
N SER A 47 14.41 -4.74 -16.93
CA SER A 47 14.68 -5.76 -17.94
C SER A 47 13.91 -7.03 -17.68
N HIS A 48 13.71 -7.81 -18.73
CA HIS A 48 13.09 -9.13 -18.66
C HIS A 48 13.72 -10.06 -19.67
N THR A 49 13.88 -11.32 -19.25
CA THR A 49 14.28 -12.43 -20.12
C THR A 49 13.15 -13.43 -20.25
N ALA A 50 12.89 -13.91 -21.46
CA ALA A 50 11.84 -14.86 -21.78
C ALA A 50 11.84 -16.08 -20.82
N GLY A 51 10.68 -16.38 -20.25
CA GLY A 51 10.45 -17.41 -19.24
C GLY A 51 10.90 -17.04 -17.82
N GLY A 52 11.44 -15.83 -17.63
CA GLY A 52 12.01 -15.36 -16.37
C GLY A 52 11.12 -14.38 -15.60
N THR A 53 11.78 -13.53 -14.81
CA THR A 53 11.20 -12.45 -14.01
C THR A 53 11.47 -11.10 -14.69
N ALA A 54 10.78 -10.05 -14.29
CA ALA A 54 11.21 -8.69 -14.56
C ALA A 54 12.10 -8.21 -13.42
N VAL A 55 13.21 -7.56 -13.77
CA VAL A 55 14.23 -7.09 -12.83
C VAL A 55 14.39 -5.58 -13.02
N GLY A 56 14.10 -4.83 -11.96
CA GLY A 56 14.40 -3.41 -11.83
C GLY A 56 15.68 -3.20 -11.03
N THR A 57 16.55 -2.31 -11.50
CA THR A 57 17.85 -2.06 -10.87
C THR A 57 18.15 -0.57 -10.78
N ASP A 58 18.61 -0.14 -9.61
CA ASP A 58 19.09 1.21 -9.28
C ASP A 58 18.14 2.33 -9.72
N ILE A 59 16.84 2.13 -9.46
CA ILE A 59 15.79 3.08 -9.79
C ILE A 59 15.77 4.18 -8.72
N THR A 60 16.01 5.43 -9.11
CA THR A 60 16.18 6.53 -8.15
C THR A 60 14.86 7.11 -7.69
N PHE A 61 14.78 7.44 -6.40
CA PHE A 61 13.76 8.31 -5.83
C PHE A 61 14.42 9.56 -5.23
N PHE A 62 13.74 10.69 -5.28
CA PHE A 62 14.25 11.96 -4.76
C PHE A 62 13.53 12.43 -3.51
N SER A 63 12.36 11.87 -3.23
CA SER A 63 11.65 12.19 -2.00
C SER A 63 10.71 11.11 -1.52
N VAL A 64 10.29 11.31 -0.27
CA VAL A 64 9.18 10.57 0.31
C VAL A 64 8.26 11.55 1.03
N ILE A 65 6.95 11.41 0.84
CA ILE A 65 5.94 12.20 1.53
C ILE A 65 4.97 11.28 2.29
N GLY A 66 4.68 11.67 3.53
CA GLY A 66 3.63 11.05 4.35
C GLY A 66 2.34 11.83 4.23
N LEU A 67 1.28 11.19 3.75
CA LEU A 67 -0.06 11.76 3.61
C LEU A 67 -1.02 11.10 4.60
N ASP A 68 -1.94 11.89 5.14
CA ASP A 68 -2.89 11.49 6.18
C ASP A 68 -2.22 10.87 7.42
N THR A 69 -0.97 11.27 7.70
CA THR A 69 -0.21 10.76 8.83
C THR A 69 -0.59 11.45 10.15
N PRO A 70 -0.51 10.75 11.30
CA PRO A 70 -0.80 11.36 12.60
C PRO A 70 0.11 12.52 12.97
N ILE A 71 1.38 12.45 12.58
CA ILE A 71 2.42 13.46 12.84
C ILE A 71 3.07 13.83 11.51
N ASN A 72 3.49 15.09 11.34
CA ASN A 72 4.19 15.58 10.15
C ASN A 72 3.45 15.32 8.83
N ASN A 73 2.11 15.43 8.84
CA ASN A 73 1.28 15.24 7.65
C ASN A 73 1.64 16.23 6.53
N GLY A 74 1.83 15.70 5.32
CA GLY A 74 2.21 16.45 4.14
C GLY A 74 3.67 16.94 4.15
N VAL A 75 4.46 16.56 5.16
CA VAL A 75 5.89 16.88 5.19
C VAL A 75 6.64 15.93 4.26
N ARG A 76 7.39 16.54 3.34
CA ARG A 76 8.28 15.87 2.41
C ARG A 76 9.67 15.70 3.02
N LEU A 77 10.24 14.52 2.87
CA LEU A 77 11.62 14.20 3.20
C LEU A 77 12.43 14.08 1.91
N ASP A 78 13.66 14.59 1.91
CA ASP A 78 14.57 14.45 0.78
C ASP A 78 15.22 13.06 0.84
N CYS A 79 15.28 12.40 -0.31
CA CYS A 79 15.90 11.08 -0.47
C CYS A 79 17.33 11.25 -0.97
N VAL A 80 18.30 10.81 -0.17
CA VAL A 80 19.72 10.84 -0.48
C VAL A 80 20.18 9.43 -0.83
N ASP A 81 20.65 9.26 -2.06
CA ASP A 81 21.10 7.98 -2.62
C ASP A 81 20.06 6.86 -2.47
N CYS A 82 18.79 7.20 -2.65
CA CYS A 82 17.68 6.25 -2.56
C CYS A 82 17.54 5.46 -3.86
N LEU A 83 17.83 4.17 -3.79
CA LEU A 83 17.80 3.25 -4.92
C LEU A 83 16.81 2.12 -4.66
N MET A 84 15.90 1.94 -5.61
CA MET A 84 14.98 0.83 -5.65
C MET A 84 15.51 -0.29 -6.55
N ASN A 85 15.42 -1.50 -6.02
CA ASN A 85 15.71 -2.74 -6.73
C ASN A 85 14.54 -3.69 -6.56
N PHE A 86 14.16 -4.38 -7.63
CA PHE A 86 13.11 -5.39 -7.57
C PHE A 86 13.34 -6.56 -8.52
N GLU A 87 12.75 -7.69 -8.15
CA GLU A 87 12.55 -8.85 -9.01
C GLU A 87 11.10 -9.29 -8.84
N THR A 88 10.36 -9.49 -9.93
CA THR A 88 8.97 -9.96 -9.88
C THR A 88 8.88 -11.48 -9.65
N GLY A 89 7.65 -12.01 -9.56
CA GLY A 89 7.43 -13.44 -9.76
C GLY A 89 7.63 -13.88 -11.22
N THR A 90 7.50 -15.18 -11.47
CA THR A 90 7.66 -15.76 -12.81
C THR A 90 6.63 -15.21 -13.78
N VAL A 91 7.05 -14.94 -15.02
CA VAL A 91 6.16 -14.55 -16.12
C VAL A 91 5.05 -15.60 -16.34
N ILE A 92 3.81 -15.13 -16.43
CA ILE A 92 2.62 -15.95 -16.70
C ILE A 92 2.06 -15.71 -18.10
N SER A 93 2.33 -14.52 -18.68
CA SER A 93 2.06 -14.20 -20.08
C SER A 93 3.20 -13.38 -20.65
N GLU A 94 3.66 -13.78 -21.82
CA GLU A 94 4.76 -13.15 -22.55
C GLU A 94 4.25 -12.16 -23.59
N GLY A 95 4.93 -11.02 -23.70
CA GLY A 95 4.71 -10.09 -24.82
C GLY A 95 5.34 -10.63 -26.10
N SER A 96 4.68 -10.46 -27.26
CA SER A 96 5.19 -11.00 -28.53
C SER A 96 6.14 -10.06 -29.30
N SER A 97 6.72 -9.05 -28.64
CA SER A 97 7.49 -7.93 -29.23
C SER A 97 6.71 -7.00 -30.16
N ALA A 98 5.42 -7.27 -30.40
CA ALA A 98 4.54 -6.38 -31.14
C ALA A 98 4.02 -5.24 -30.25
N PRO A 99 3.83 -4.02 -30.79
CA PRO A 99 3.21 -2.92 -30.05
C PRO A 99 1.81 -3.32 -29.55
N GLY A 100 1.55 -3.14 -28.25
CA GLY A 100 0.27 -3.47 -27.63
C GLY A 100 0.23 -4.80 -26.88
N ASP A 101 1.29 -5.61 -26.97
CA ASP A 101 1.45 -6.78 -26.11
C ASP A 101 2.19 -6.42 -24.82
N GLY A 102 1.80 -7.04 -23.72
CA GLY A 102 2.39 -6.85 -22.40
C GLY A 102 2.84 -8.16 -21.76
N TRP A 103 3.67 -8.03 -20.74
CA TRP A 103 4.09 -9.10 -19.85
C TRP A 103 3.25 -9.05 -18.59
N THR A 104 2.82 -10.19 -18.10
CA THR A 104 2.23 -10.31 -16.77
C THR A 104 3.04 -11.31 -15.97
N PHE A 105 3.22 -11.02 -14.68
CA PHE A 105 4.08 -11.75 -13.77
C PHE A 105 3.26 -12.20 -12.57
N GLY A 106 3.39 -13.47 -12.21
CA GLY A 106 2.71 -14.01 -11.05
C GLY A 106 3.23 -13.44 -9.72
N PRO A 107 2.62 -13.88 -8.60
CA PRO A 107 3.05 -13.48 -7.27
C PRO A 107 4.47 -13.96 -6.94
N GLY A 108 5.11 -13.29 -5.99
CA GLY A 108 6.44 -13.61 -5.48
C GLY A 108 7.43 -12.48 -5.71
N GLY A 109 8.72 -12.84 -5.77
CA GLY A 109 9.79 -11.88 -5.95
C GLY A 109 10.03 -10.99 -4.72
N SER A 110 10.73 -9.88 -4.94
CA SER A 110 11.08 -8.93 -3.89
C SER A 110 11.20 -7.51 -4.43
N ILE A 111 10.96 -6.52 -3.58
CA ILE A 111 11.21 -5.10 -3.85
C ILE A 111 11.86 -4.50 -2.62
N THR A 112 12.86 -3.65 -2.85
CA THR A 112 13.58 -2.95 -1.78
C THR A 112 13.85 -1.51 -2.20
N ILE A 113 13.83 -0.59 -1.25
CA ILE A 113 14.39 0.75 -1.39
C ILE A 113 15.43 0.94 -0.30
N GLU A 114 16.66 1.26 -0.68
CA GLU A 114 17.76 1.55 0.25
C GLU A 114 18.25 2.97 0.04
N GLY A 115 18.61 3.67 1.12
CA GLY A 115 19.12 5.04 1.05
C GLY A 115 19.07 5.76 2.39
N SER A 116 19.00 7.08 2.37
CA SER A 116 18.76 7.90 3.56
C SER A 116 17.68 8.93 3.32
N LEU A 117 16.85 9.16 4.34
CA LEU A 117 15.83 10.22 4.35
C LEU A 117 16.28 11.33 5.29
N VAL A 118 16.27 12.56 4.78
CA VAL A 118 16.60 13.75 5.57
C VAL A 118 15.43 14.72 5.59
N ASP A 119 15.22 15.39 6.72
CA ASP A 119 14.22 16.45 6.83
C ASP A 119 14.75 17.79 6.27
N GLY A 120 13.88 18.79 6.15
CA GLY A 120 14.25 20.12 5.67
C GLY A 120 15.24 20.88 6.58
N GLY A 121 15.55 20.37 7.78
CA GLY A 121 16.60 20.87 8.66
C GLY A 121 17.95 20.18 8.45
N GLY A 122 18.01 19.18 7.56
CA GLY A 122 19.18 18.33 7.32
C GLY A 122 19.36 17.20 8.35
N GLY A 123 18.37 16.96 9.21
CA GLY A 123 18.37 15.86 10.15
C GLY A 123 18.06 14.53 9.46
N THR A 124 18.88 13.51 9.69
CA THR A 124 18.58 12.15 9.20
C THR A 124 17.38 11.57 9.97
N VAL A 125 16.33 11.22 9.22
CA VAL A 125 15.13 10.56 9.73
C VAL A 125 15.29 9.04 9.69
N ALA A 126 15.83 8.50 8.59
CA ALA A 126 16.06 7.07 8.42
C ALA A 126 17.26 6.81 7.50
N ILE A 127 17.90 5.66 7.66
CA ILE A 127 19.02 5.20 6.81
C ILE A 127 19.04 3.68 6.71
N GLY A 128 19.41 3.15 5.54
CA GLY A 128 19.45 1.72 5.25
C GLY A 128 18.25 1.31 4.41
N THR A 129 17.67 0.14 4.67
CA THR A 129 16.48 -0.35 3.96
C THR A 129 15.25 0.43 4.40
N LEU A 130 14.78 1.34 3.56
CA LEU A 130 13.62 2.20 3.78
C LEU A 130 12.29 1.45 3.55
N LEU A 131 12.31 0.49 2.63
CA LEU A 131 11.17 -0.33 2.23
C LEU A 131 11.66 -1.73 1.86
N SER A 132 10.94 -2.76 2.29
CA SER A 132 11.12 -4.14 1.82
C SER A 132 9.78 -4.84 1.65
N GLY A 133 9.55 -5.50 0.51
CA GLY A 133 8.27 -6.10 0.17
C GLY A 133 8.33 -7.22 -0.85
N SER A 134 7.15 -7.66 -1.29
CA SER A 134 6.96 -8.70 -2.32
C SER A 134 5.73 -8.40 -3.19
N PHE A 135 5.71 -8.93 -4.42
CA PHE A 135 4.61 -8.71 -5.34
C PHE A 135 3.52 -9.77 -5.19
N SER A 136 2.27 -9.35 -5.28
CA SER A 136 1.12 -10.24 -5.51
C SER A 136 0.81 -10.40 -6.99
N ASP A 137 1.14 -9.38 -7.79
CA ASP A 137 0.96 -9.34 -9.25
C ASP A 137 1.84 -8.21 -9.81
N ALA A 138 2.30 -8.34 -11.05
CA ALA A 138 2.96 -7.25 -11.74
C ALA A 138 2.75 -7.37 -13.25
N SER A 139 2.85 -6.25 -13.95
CA SER A 139 2.75 -6.24 -15.40
C SER A 139 3.67 -5.20 -16.02
N VAL A 140 4.03 -5.44 -17.27
CA VAL A 140 4.68 -4.44 -18.13
C VAL A 140 3.84 -4.33 -19.38
N SER A 141 3.34 -3.15 -19.69
CA SER A 141 2.48 -2.92 -20.84
C SER A 141 2.82 -1.62 -21.56
N GLY A 142 2.46 -1.49 -22.83
CA GLY A 142 2.72 -0.28 -23.60
C GLY A 142 2.86 -0.54 -25.09
N SER A 143 3.48 0.40 -25.79
CA SER A 143 3.66 0.30 -27.25
C SER A 143 4.87 1.09 -27.74
N GLY A 144 5.52 0.55 -28.78
CA GLY A 144 6.70 1.19 -29.36
C GLY A 144 7.83 1.29 -28.33
N ASN A 145 8.41 2.49 -28.19
CA ASN A 145 9.55 2.72 -27.30
C ASN A 145 9.14 3.20 -25.90
N SER A 146 7.87 3.03 -25.52
CA SER A 146 7.35 3.41 -24.22
C SER A 146 6.61 2.24 -23.60
N LEU A 147 7.07 1.82 -22.43
CA LEU A 147 6.40 0.83 -21.59
C LEU A 147 6.10 1.45 -20.23
N THR A 148 5.21 0.83 -19.49
CA THR A 148 4.92 1.11 -18.10
C THR A 148 5.01 -0.21 -17.35
N PHE A 149 5.74 -0.21 -16.24
CA PHE A 149 5.68 -1.28 -15.26
C PHE A 149 4.66 -0.89 -14.18
N ASP A 150 3.75 -1.81 -13.90
CA ASP A 150 2.73 -1.71 -12.86
C ASP A 150 2.93 -2.85 -11.86
N GLY A 151 3.06 -2.53 -10.58
CA GLY A 151 3.29 -3.51 -9.50
C GLY A 151 2.23 -3.44 -8.39
N PHE A 152 1.77 -4.61 -7.95
CA PHE A 152 0.88 -4.77 -6.80
C PHE A 152 1.52 -5.71 -5.78
N GLY A 153 1.35 -5.43 -4.50
CA GLY A 153 2.04 -6.17 -3.47
C GLY A 153 1.90 -5.58 -2.09
N ILE A 154 2.80 -6.03 -1.22
CA ILE A 154 2.84 -5.65 0.19
C ILE A 154 4.27 -5.31 0.58
N ASP A 155 4.44 -4.37 1.49
CA ASP A 155 5.74 -4.07 2.07
C ASP A 155 5.66 -3.70 3.56
N SER A 156 6.84 -3.64 4.16
CA SER A 156 7.11 -3.00 5.44
C SER A 156 8.05 -1.81 5.24
N LYS A 157 7.89 -0.76 6.06
CA LYS A 157 8.75 0.42 6.09
C LYS A 157 9.78 0.37 7.21
N HIS A 158 10.81 1.19 7.09
CA HIS A 158 11.76 1.42 8.17
C HIS A 158 11.07 1.97 9.43
N PRO A 159 11.35 1.45 10.64
CA PRO A 159 10.64 1.84 11.86
C PRO A 159 10.84 3.33 12.22
N ASP A 160 12.02 3.89 12.01
CA ASP A 160 12.26 5.31 12.29
C ASP A 160 11.45 6.24 11.37
N LEU A 161 11.20 5.82 10.12
CA LEU A 161 10.33 6.53 9.20
C LEU A 161 8.87 6.51 9.67
N LEU A 162 8.39 5.35 10.12
CA LEU A 162 7.05 5.21 10.70
C LEU A 162 6.90 6.03 11.99
N ALA A 163 7.92 6.02 12.85
CA ALA A 163 7.95 6.80 14.08
C ALA A 163 7.90 8.31 13.80
N TYR A 164 8.62 8.79 12.78
CA TYR A 164 8.60 10.19 12.35
C TYR A 164 7.21 10.68 11.97
N TRP A 165 6.42 9.84 11.31
CA TRP A 165 5.03 10.14 10.93
C TRP A 165 3.98 9.68 11.95
N GLY A 166 4.39 9.02 13.04
CA GLY A 166 3.49 8.48 14.06
C GLY A 166 2.61 7.33 13.55
N ILE A 167 3.04 6.60 12.52
CA ILE A 167 2.31 5.48 11.95
C ILE A 167 2.62 4.21 12.77
N THR A 168 1.59 3.45 13.11
CA THR A 168 1.72 2.19 13.88
C THR A 168 1.40 0.93 13.07
N ALA A 169 1.19 1.07 11.76
CA ALA A 169 0.95 -0.05 10.88
C ALA A 169 2.26 -0.79 10.58
N ASP A 170 2.19 -2.11 10.54
CA ASP A 170 3.35 -2.96 10.26
C ASP A 170 3.46 -3.30 8.76
N ASP A 171 2.34 -3.26 8.03
CA ASP A 171 2.25 -3.63 6.62
C ASP A 171 1.54 -2.54 5.79
N PHE A 172 1.95 -2.41 4.54
CA PHE A 172 1.41 -1.47 3.56
C PHE A 172 1.03 -2.20 2.27
N ASP A 173 -0.04 -1.75 1.62
CA ASP A 173 -0.46 -2.21 0.29
C ASP A 173 0.08 -1.29 -0.78
N PHE A 174 0.55 -1.86 -1.90
CA PHE A 174 0.86 -1.07 -3.09
C PHE A 174 -0.46 -0.61 -3.71
N VAL A 175 -0.70 0.69 -3.67
CA VAL A 175 -1.88 1.29 -4.30
C VAL A 175 -1.55 1.73 -5.72
N ASN A 176 -0.32 2.22 -5.91
CA ASN A 176 0.19 2.64 -7.20
C ASN A 176 1.69 2.36 -7.23
N THR A 177 2.14 1.47 -8.12
CA THR A 177 3.56 1.31 -8.42
C THR A 177 3.70 1.50 -9.92
N THR A 178 3.90 2.74 -10.36
CA THR A 178 3.96 3.05 -11.79
C THR A 178 5.37 3.47 -12.12
N ILE A 179 6.04 2.72 -12.99
CA ILE A 179 7.38 3.06 -13.49
C ILE A 179 7.30 3.24 -14.99
N SER A 180 7.49 4.49 -15.44
CA SER A 180 7.55 4.81 -16.85
C SER A 180 8.90 4.40 -17.43
N LEU A 181 8.86 3.66 -18.54
CA LEU A 181 10.03 3.08 -19.20
C LEU A 181 10.19 3.66 -20.60
N GLY A 182 11.41 4.08 -20.91
CA GLY A 182 11.81 4.63 -22.20
C GLY A 182 13.03 3.92 -22.79
N ASN A 183 13.41 4.32 -24.00
CA ASN A 183 14.54 3.75 -24.74
C ASN A 183 14.50 2.22 -24.82
N VAL A 184 13.29 1.68 -24.98
CA VAL A 184 13.05 0.24 -24.89
C VAL A 184 13.68 -0.49 -26.09
N SER A 185 14.44 -1.53 -25.79
CA SER A 185 14.98 -2.47 -26.76
C SER A 185 14.28 -3.82 -26.60
N PHE A 186 13.79 -4.38 -27.70
CA PHE A 186 13.18 -5.71 -27.74
C PHE A 186 14.07 -6.72 -28.46
N ASN A 187 14.05 -7.96 -27.98
CA ASN A 187 14.62 -9.10 -28.69
C ASN A 187 13.72 -10.33 -28.47
N GLY A 188 12.70 -10.46 -29.32
CA GLY A 188 11.60 -11.41 -29.06
C GLY A 188 10.86 -11.02 -27.77
N ALA A 189 10.56 -12.01 -26.92
CA ALA A 189 9.90 -11.74 -25.64
C ALA A 189 10.78 -11.03 -24.59
N ASN A 190 12.09 -10.84 -24.86
CA ASN A 190 12.96 -10.09 -23.97
C ASN A 190 12.78 -8.58 -24.18
N PHE A 191 12.89 -7.81 -23.09
CA PHE A 191 13.02 -6.36 -23.19
C PHE A 191 14.08 -5.82 -22.21
N GLN A 192 14.64 -4.67 -22.57
CA GLN A 192 15.42 -3.83 -21.66
C GLN A 192 15.03 -2.38 -21.88
N ALA A 193 14.82 -1.64 -20.79
CA ALA A 193 14.39 -0.26 -20.83
C ALA A 193 15.09 0.57 -19.76
N SER A 194 15.22 1.86 -20.02
CA SER A 194 15.65 2.85 -19.03
C SER A 194 14.43 3.41 -18.31
N VAL A 195 14.55 3.69 -17.01
CA VAL A 195 13.49 4.39 -16.27
C VAL A 195 13.47 5.86 -16.67
N VAL A 196 12.26 6.39 -16.87
CA VAL A 196 11.99 7.80 -17.21
C VAL A 196 11.28 8.52 -16.07
N ASN A 197 10.42 7.81 -15.35
CA ASN A 197 9.77 8.26 -14.14
C ASN A 197 9.41 7.04 -13.26
N ALA A 198 9.35 7.21 -11.94
CA ALA A 198 8.97 6.17 -11.00
C ALA A 198 8.18 6.76 -9.82
N ASP A 199 6.98 6.22 -9.61
CA ASP A 199 6.10 6.56 -8.49
C ASP A 199 5.73 5.29 -7.71
N LEU A 200 5.80 5.35 -6.39
CA LEU A 200 5.38 4.26 -5.50
C LEU A 200 4.58 4.79 -4.32
N ASP A 201 3.27 4.55 -4.36
CA ASP A 201 2.32 4.88 -3.30
C ASP A 201 1.93 3.64 -2.51
N ASN A 202 2.13 3.69 -1.20
CA ASN A 202 1.81 2.61 -0.29
C ASN A 202 0.86 3.06 0.81
N LEU A 203 -0.27 2.37 0.94
CA LEU A 203 -1.30 2.68 1.91
C LEU A 203 -1.17 1.74 3.12
N ALA A 204 -1.11 2.31 4.32
CA ALA A 204 -1.08 1.54 5.54
C ALA A 204 -2.31 0.64 5.65
N ARG A 205 -2.11 -0.64 5.93
CA ARG A 205 -3.23 -1.55 6.18
C ARG A 205 -3.91 -1.17 7.48
N VAL A 206 -5.10 -0.60 7.37
CA VAL A 206 -5.98 -0.39 8.52
C VAL A 206 -6.83 -1.64 8.73
N PRO A 207 -6.87 -2.22 9.94
CA PRO A 207 -7.83 -3.26 10.26
C PRO A 207 -9.25 -2.80 9.95
N SER A 208 -10.08 -3.70 9.39
CA SER A 208 -11.47 -3.38 9.02
C SER A 208 -12.14 -2.60 10.15
N PRO A 209 -12.71 -1.41 9.89
CA PRO A 209 -13.22 -0.58 10.96
C PRO A 209 -14.32 -1.31 11.73
N ALA A 210 -14.30 -1.14 13.05
CA ALA A 210 -15.29 -1.71 13.96
C ALA A 210 -16.74 -1.31 13.60
N THR A 211 -16.93 -0.35 12.69
CA THR A 211 -18.22 0.02 12.11
C THR A 211 -18.90 -1.13 11.38
N LEU A 212 -18.18 -2.02 10.69
CA LEU A 212 -18.77 -3.21 10.06
C LEU A 212 -19.28 -4.20 11.11
N MET A 213 -18.50 -4.38 12.18
CA MET A 213 -18.93 -5.17 13.33
C MET A 213 -20.13 -4.53 14.02
N LEU A 214 -20.13 -3.21 14.23
CA LEU A 214 -21.24 -2.47 14.82
C LEU A 214 -22.50 -2.56 13.96
N PHE A 215 -22.36 -2.44 12.64
CA PHE A 215 -23.47 -2.60 11.71
C PHE A 215 -24.06 -4.02 11.79
N GLY A 216 -23.21 -5.04 11.74
CA GLY A 216 -23.62 -6.43 11.93
C GLY A 216 -24.32 -6.68 13.27
N MET A 217 -23.76 -6.14 14.35
CA MET A 217 -24.36 -6.23 15.69
C MET A 217 -25.69 -5.48 15.80
N SER A 218 -25.82 -4.35 15.11
CA SER A 218 -27.07 -3.56 15.06
C SER A 218 -28.18 -4.33 14.33
N LEU A 219 -27.86 -5.01 13.23
CA LEU A 219 -28.81 -5.87 12.51
C LEU A 219 -29.25 -7.07 13.35
N ILE A 220 -28.32 -7.73 14.06
CA ILE A 220 -28.64 -8.83 14.98
C ILE A 220 -29.57 -8.34 16.10
N GLY A 221 -29.27 -7.18 16.69
CA GLY A 221 -30.11 -6.55 17.72
C GLY A 221 -31.53 -6.26 17.22
N LEU A 222 -31.66 -5.67 16.03
CA LEU A 222 -32.96 -5.42 15.40
C LEU A 222 -33.72 -6.72 15.12
N GLY A 223 -33.05 -7.76 14.62
CA GLY A 223 -33.65 -9.07 14.37
C GLY A 223 -34.15 -9.78 15.64
N ALA A 224 -33.43 -9.64 16.75
CA ALA A 224 -33.88 -10.17 18.04
C ALA A 224 -35.14 -9.45 18.55
N LEU A 225 -35.19 -8.12 18.40
CA LEU A 225 -36.35 -7.31 18.80
C LEU A 225 -37.60 -7.62 17.95
N THR A 226 -37.45 -7.86 16.65
CA THR A 226 -38.58 -8.19 15.78
C THR A 226 -39.12 -9.59 16.05
N ARG A 227 -38.26 -10.59 16.31
CA ARG A 227 -38.70 -11.93 16.71
C ARG A 227 -39.42 -11.94 18.06
N TRP A 228 -38.98 -11.15 19.02
CA TRP A 228 -39.62 -11.11 20.34
C TRP A 228 -41.06 -10.59 20.29
N LYS A 229 -41.35 -9.61 19.41
CA LYS A 229 -42.72 -9.11 19.19
C LYS A 229 -43.69 -10.16 18.66
N VAL A 230 -43.21 -11.14 17.88
CA VAL A 230 -44.06 -12.21 17.31
C VAL A 230 -44.48 -13.23 18.37
N TYR A 231 -43.68 -13.44 19.43
CA TYR A 231 -43.99 -14.40 20.50
C TYR A 231 -44.87 -13.84 21.63
N THR A 232 -45.10 -12.53 21.66
CA THR A 232 -45.89 -11.87 22.71
C THR A 232 -47.23 -11.30 22.23
N ALA A 233 -47.60 -11.57 20.97
CA ALA A 233 -48.94 -11.34 20.43
C ALA A 233 -49.74 -12.64 20.46
#